data_AF-A0A727BU93-F1
#
_entry.id   AF-A0A727BU93-F1
#
_cell.length_a   1.000
_cell.length_b   1.000
_cell.length_c   1.000
_cell.angle_alpha   90.00
_cell.angle_beta   90.00
_cell.angle_gamma   90.00
#
_symmetry.space_group_name_H-M   'P 1'
#
loop_
_entity.id
_entity.type
_entity.pdbx_description
1 polymer ?
#
loop_
_entity_poly.entity_id
_entity_poly.type
_entity_poly.pdbx_seq_one_letter_code
_entity_poly.pdbx_strand_id
1 'polypeptide(L)'
;MLYWKRMPSLWIGIKISEFNDLDTAKAIAALKIYLTFCLFCKESDSGQRTVELTFSNLCEIASLSRSLVNEGLKILYAKELIKNLSTTVRKKIYTVDVLEKHDDGWCKLPFKGIVGEDGKISAFQSMHNRYPFELLALQTYMYLLYARDNRNEYTLARKKTICKKLKCKLPELNKAITYLIHIGLLDRVVKKSIENKPLEMFHDSCYFYFRAGSNSALTYKRKSEVLNLSEEDLPF
;
A
#
# COMPACT_ATOMS: atom_id res chain seq x y z
N MET A 1 -5.20 18.28 -8.07
CA MET A 1 -4.13 17.41 -7.52
C MET A 1 -4.73 16.06 -7.17
N LEU A 2 -4.11 14.93 -7.55
CA LEU A 2 -4.64 13.59 -7.30
C LEU A 2 -4.42 13.19 -5.82
N TYR A 3 -5.46 12.69 -5.17
CA TYR A 3 -5.40 12.23 -3.78
C TYR A 3 -4.77 10.84 -3.64
N TRP A 4 -4.71 10.07 -4.72
CA TRP A 4 -4.24 8.69 -4.75
C TRP A 4 -3.58 8.34 -6.09
N LYS A 5 -2.86 7.21 -6.11
CA LYS A 5 -2.19 6.61 -7.27
C LYS A 5 -2.62 5.16 -7.45
N ARG A 6 -2.56 4.64 -8.69
CA ARG A 6 -2.84 3.21 -8.95
C ARG A 6 -1.62 2.38 -8.60
N MET A 7 -1.78 1.43 -7.68
CA MET A 7 -0.74 0.46 -7.33
C MET A 7 -1.17 -0.94 -7.80
N PRO A 8 -0.39 -1.64 -8.65
CA PRO A 8 -0.60 -3.06 -8.90
C PRO A 8 -0.54 -3.82 -7.57
N SER A 9 -1.57 -4.61 -7.27
CA SER A 9 -1.77 -5.16 -5.93
C SER A 9 -2.12 -6.64 -5.92
N LEU A 10 -2.46 -7.27 -7.05
CA LEU A 10 -2.78 -8.70 -7.10
C LEU A 10 -1.70 -9.59 -6.49
N TRP A 11 -0.42 -9.29 -6.77
CA TRP A 11 0.71 -10.05 -6.23
C TRP A 11 0.78 -9.99 -4.69
N ILE A 12 0.26 -8.92 -4.06
CA ILE A 12 0.30 -8.75 -2.61
C ILE A 12 -0.47 -9.88 -1.91
N GLY A 13 -1.65 -10.24 -2.42
CA GLY A 13 -2.49 -11.28 -1.84
C GLY A 13 -1.90 -12.71 -1.88
N ILE A 14 -0.85 -12.90 -2.69
CA ILE A 14 -0.24 -14.19 -3.02
C ILE A 14 1.19 -14.28 -2.47
N LYS A 15 2.04 -13.30 -2.80
CA LYS A 15 3.50 -13.35 -2.64
C LYS A 15 4.06 -12.50 -1.50
N ILE A 16 3.26 -11.64 -0.85
CA ILE A 16 3.83 -10.66 0.12
C ILE A 16 4.53 -11.32 1.32
N SER A 17 4.08 -12.50 1.73
CA SER A 17 4.70 -13.24 2.84
C SER A 17 6.06 -13.85 2.50
N GLU A 18 6.42 -13.97 1.22
CA GLU A 18 7.74 -14.45 0.78
C GLU A 18 8.86 -13.46 1.13
N PHE A 19 8.53 -12.21 1.47
CA PHE A 19 9.51 -11.24 1.95
C PHE A 19 10.00 -11.56 3.37
N ASN A 20 9.32 -12.46 4.09
CA ASN A 20 9.76 -12.91 5.41
C ASN A 20 11.04 -13.77 5.34
N ASP A 21 11.31 -14.39 4.19
CA ASP A 21 12.46 -15.28 3.98
C ASP A 21 13.73 -14.49 3.59
N LEU A 22 13.61 -13.16 3.45
CA LEU A 22 14.70 -12.26 3.09
C LEU A 22 15.30 -11.60 4.34
N ASP A 23 16.50 -11.06 4.19
CA ASP A 23 17.05 -10.14 5.19
C ASP A 23 16.08 -8.97 5.43
N THR A 24 15.83 -8.65 6.71
CA THR A 24 14.79 -7.69 7.10
C THR A 24 15.02 -6.32 6.49
N ALA A 25 16.27 -5.82 6.50
CA ALA A 25 16.57 -4.50 5.97
C ALA A 25 16.39 -4.45 4.45
N LYS A 26 16.83 -5.49 3.76
CA LYS A 26 16.68 -5.61 2.29
C LYS A 26 15.20 -5.76 1.88
N ALA A 27 14.41 -6.52 2.63
CA ALA A 27 12.97 -6.68 2.40
C ALA A 27 12.22 -5.35 2.57
N ILE A 28 12.50 -4.62 3.66
CA ILE A 28 11.94 -3.27 3.90
C ILE A 28 12.32 -2.34 2.73
N ALA A 29 13.59 -2.35 2.32
CA ALA A 29 14.06 -1.53 1.22
C ALA A 29 13.31 -1.82 -0.09
N ALA A 30 13.14 -3.10 -0.44
CA ALA A 30 12.38 -3.51 -1.63
C ALA A 30 10.93 -3.01 -1.59
N LEU A 31 10.21 -3.20 -0.47
CA LEU A 31 8.82 -2.75 -0.35
C LEU A 31 8.69 -1.22 -0.38
N LYS A 32 9.61 -0.49 0.25
CA LYS A 32 9.66 0.98 0.19
C LYS A 32 9.87 1.48 -1.24
N ILE A 33 10.84 0.90 -1.96
CA ILE A 33 11.12 1.27 -3.36
C ILE A 33 9.90 1.00 -4.25
N TYR A 34 9.23 -0.14 -4.08
CA TYR A 34 8.01 -0.46 -4.82
C TYR A 34 6.91 0.58 -4.59
N LEU A 35 6.63 0.92 -3.32
CA LEU A 35 5.66 1.96 -2.97
C LEU A 35 6.05 3.33 -3.55
N THR A 36 7.32 3.70 -3.49
CA THR A 36 7.85 4.93 -4.12
C THR A 36 7.58 4.92 -5.62
N PHE A 37 7.86 3.82 -6.32
CA PHE A 37 7.59 3.74 -7.76
C PHE A 37 6.10 3.91 -8.06
N CYS A 38 5.20 3.27 -7.31
CA CYS A 38 3.76 3.43 -7.49
C CYS A 38 3.25 4.85 -7.18
N LEU A 39 3.84 5.55 -6.20
CA LEU A 39 3.46 6.92 -5.84
C LEU A 39 3.90 7.94 -6.90
N PHE A 40 5.09 7.76 -7.47
CA PHE A 40 5.72 8.73 -8.36
C PHE A 40 5.62 8.38 -9.84
N CYS A 41 5.01 7.25 -10.20
CA CYS A 41 4.78 6.90 -11.59
C CYS A 41 3.85 7.92 -12.30
N LYS A 42 4.11 8.07 -13.59
CA LYS A 42 3.31 8.81 -14.56
C LYS A 42 2.98 7.88 -15.72
N GLU A 43 1.80 8.06 -16.30
CA GLU A 43 1.41 7.35 -17.51
C GLU A 43 2.20 7.96 -18.68
N SER A 44 2.92 7.12 -19.43
CA SER A 44 3.60 7.51 -20.67
C SER A 44 2.60 7.60 -21.83
N ASP A 45 3.04 8.15 -22.95
CA ASP A 45 2.24 8.22 -24.19
C ASP A 45 1.81 6.83 -24.70
N SER A 46 2.54 5.78 -24.32
CA SER A 46 2.21 4.37 -24.61
C SER A 46 1.20 3.75 -23.64
N GLY A 47 0.69 4.49 -22.64
CA GLY A 47 -0.22 4.00 -21.60
C GLY A 47 0.47 3.23 -20.45
N GLN A 48 1.79 3.12 -20.46
CA GLN A 48 2.55 2.42 -19.42
C GLN A 48 2.87 3.35 -18.25
N ARG A 49 2.70 2.87 -17.02
CA ARG A 49 3.14 3.61 -15.82
C ARG A 49 4.64 3.50 -15.68
N THR A 50 5.32 4.62 -15.87
CA THR A 50 6.78 4.72 -15.76
C THR A 50 7.19 5.72 -14.69
N VAL A 51 8.35 5.52 -14.09
CA VAL A 51 8.93 6.41 -13.09
C VAL A 51 10.39 6.67 -13.43
N GLU A 52 10.74 7.96 -13.51
CA GLU A 52 12.11 8.40 -13.74
C GLU A 52 12.69 8.91 -12.41
N LEU A 53 13.51 8.08 -11.77
CA LEU A 53 14.14 8.41 -10.49
C LEU A 53 15.60 7.94 -10.50
N THR A 54 16.51 8.85 -10.16
CA THR A 54 17.91 8.48 -9.95
C THR A 54 18.09 7.71 -8.65
N PHE A 55 19.26 7.07 -8.47
CA PHE A 55 19.61 6.45 -7.20
C PHE A 55 19.56 7.45 -6.03
N SER A 56 20.01 8.69 -6.24
CA SER A 56 19.97 9.73 -5.20
C SER A 56 18.54 10.07 -4.82
N ASN A 57 17.63 10.20 -5.80
CA ASN A 57 16.22 10.45 -5.52
C ASN A 57 15.59 9.28 -4.75
N LEU A 58 15.94 8.04 -5.08
CA LEU A 58 15.48 6.88 -4.33
C LEU A 58 15.97 6.89 -2.89
N CYS A 59 17.24 7.20 -2.64
CA CYS A 59 17.77 7.33 -1.28
C CYS A 59 16.99 8.36 -0.46
N GLU A 60 16.72 9.53 -1.05
CA GLU A 60 16.03 10.64 -0.38
C GLU A 60 14.54 10.37 -0.14
N ILE A 61 13.80 9.95 -1.17
CA ILE A 61 12.34 9.76 -1.10
C ILE A 61 12.00 8.51 -0.27
N ALA A 62 12.74 7.42 -0.46
CA ALA A 62 12.49 6.17 0.24
C ALA A 62 13.13 6.12 1.64
N SER A 63 13.97 7.11 1.99
CA SER A 63 14.79 7.13 3.21
C SER A 63 15.62 5.84 3.36
N LEU A 64 16.50 5.61 2.38
CA LEU A 64 17.34 4.41 2.27
C LEU A 64 18.79 4.80 1.97
N SER A 65 19.73 3.97 2.43
CA SER A 65 21.12 4.06 2.00
C SER A 65 21.26 3.58 0.55
N ARG A 66 22.33 4.00 -0.13
CA ARG A 66 22.63 3.55 -1.50
C ARG A 66 22.78 2.03 -1.61
N SER A 67 23.34 1.38 -0.59
CA SER A 67 23.47 -0.08 -0.53
C SER A 67 22.10 -0.77 -0.45
N LEU A 68 21.19 -0.26 0.38
CA LEU A 68 19.83 -0.78 0.50
C LEU A 68 19.00 -0.52 -0.76
N VAL A 69 19.17 0.62 -1.43
CA VAL A 69 18.53 0.86 -2.73
C VAL A 69 18.96 -0.19 -3.75
N ASN A 70 20.25 -0.49 -3.83
CA ASN A 70 20.77 -1.50 -4.75
C ASN A 70 20.22 -2.90 -4.45
N GLU A 71 20.25 -3.32 -3.18
CA GLU A 71 19.74 -4.64 -2.79
C GLU A 71 18.22 -4.75 -2.96
N GLY A 72 17.47 -3.69 -2.63
CA GLY A 72 16.03 -3.64 -2.81
C GLY A 72 15.63 -3.74 -4.28
N LEU A 73 16.32 -3.04 -5.19
CA LEU A 73 16.10 -3.15 -6.63
C LEU A 73 16.38 -4.57 -7.14
N LYS A 74 17.48 -5.21 -6.71
CA LYS A 74 17.78 -6.61 -7.09
C LYS A 74 16.66 -7.56 -6.68
N ILE A 75 16.12 -7.41 -5.47
CA ILE A 75 14.99 -8.22 -4.99
C ILE A 75 13.75 -8.00 -5.86
N LEU A 76 13.42 -6.74 -6.17
CA LEU A 76 12.25 -6.43 -7.00
C LEU A 76 12.38 -6.97 -8.42
N TYR A 77 13.58 -6.95 -9.01
CA TYR A 77 13.84 -7.58 -10.30
C TYR A 77 13.72 -9.11 -10.23
N ALA A 78 14.35 -9.74 -9.23
CA ALA A 78 14.31 -11.19 -9.06
C ALA A 78 12.89 -11.72 -8.80
N LYS A 79 12.02 -10.91 -8.17
CA LYS A 79 10.60 -11.21 -7.99
C LYS A 79 9.71 -10.76 -9.15
N GLU A 80 10.30 -10.21 -10.21
CA GLU A 80 9.60 -9.71 -11.41
C GLU A 80 8.52 -8.67 -11.10
N LEU A 81 8.72 -7.84 -10.07
CA LEU A 81 7.77 -6.80 -9.66
C LEU A 81 8.03 -5.45 -10.34
N ILE A 82 9.19 -5.29 -10.98
CA ILE A 82 9.57 -4.10 -11.73
C ILE A 82 10.34 -4.50 -13.00
N LYS A 83 10.32 -3.62 -14.01
CA LYS A 83 11.21 -3.70 -15.20
C LYS A 83 12.02 -2.41 -15.33
N ASN A 84 13.21 -2.52 -15.91
CA ASN A 84 14.04 -1.37 -16.29
C ASN A 84 13.78 -1.05 -17.77
N LEU A 85 13.40 0.20 -18.07
CA LEU A 85 13.13 0.69 -19.41
C LEU A 85 14.18 1.71 -19.87
N SER A 86 15.28 1.87 -19.13
CA SER A 86 16.36 2.77 -19.46
C SER A 86 16.99 2.43 -20.80
N THR A 87 16.95 3.38 -21.73
CA THR A 87 17.69 3.30 -23.00
C THR A 87 19.16 3.71 -22.85
N THR A 88 19.53 4.37 -21.75
CA THR A 88 20.90 4.83 -21.50
C THR A 88 21.31 4.60 -20.04
N VAL A 89 22.62 4.61 -19.77
CA VAL A 89 23.15 4.45 -18.41
C VAL A 89 22.73 5.62 -17.49
N ARG A 90 22.61 6.84 -18.05
CA ARG A 90 22.31 8.07 -17.30
C ARG A 90 20.84 8.21 -16.93
N LYS A 91 19.93 7.84 -17.84
CA LYS A 91 18.48 7.93 -17.59
C LYS A 91 18.00 6.67 -16.89
N LYS A 92 17.39 6.79 -15.72
CA LYS A 92 16.86 5.64 -14.95
C LYS A 92 15.34 5.63 -14.99
N ILE A 93 14.79 4.80 -15.88
CA ILE A 93 13.35 4.65 -16.07
C ILE A 93 12.95 3.25 -15.61
N TYR A 94 12.01 3.17 -14.68
CA TYR A 94 11.45 1.93 -14.20
C TYR A 94 9.96 1.87 -14.51
N THR A 95 9.41 0.66 -14.54
CA THR A 95 7.96 0.44 -14.60
C THR A 95 7.57 -0.65 -13.61
N VAL A 96 6.36 -0.50 -13.06
CA VAL A 96 5.66 -1.52 -12.25
C VAL A 96 4.66 -2.33 -13.10
N ASP A 97 4.50 -1.98 -14.38
CA ASP A 97 3.62 -2.65 -15.34
C ASP A 97 4.40 -3.78 -16.01
N VAL A 98 4.61 -4.84 -15.21
CA VAL A 98 5.42 -6.00 -15.60
C VAL A 98 4.64 -7.00 -16.45
N LEU A 99 3.31 -7.05 -16.31
CA LEU A 99 2.41 -7.88 -17.11
C LEU A 99 1.90 -7.05 -18.30
N GLU A 100 2.23 -7.46 -19.52
CA GLU A 100 2.09 -6.64 -20.74
C GLU A 100 0.64 -6.41 -21.19
N LYS A 101 -0.31 -7.19 -20.68
CA LYS A 101 -1.76 -7.00 -20.78
C LYS A 101 -2.41 -7.88 -19.73
N HIS A 102 -2.99 -7.34 -18.66
CA HIS A 102 -4.09 -7.94 -17.92
C HIS A 102 -4.70 -6.92 -16.97
N ASP A 103 -5.96 -7.14 -16.62
CA ASP A 103 -6.67 -6.65 -15.44
C ASP A 103 -5.89 -7.01 -14.15
N ASP A 104 -4.71 -6.42 -13.99
CA ASP A 104 -3.64 -6.73 -13.04
C ASP A 104 -4.00 -6.51 -11.57
N GLY A 105 -5.29 -6.28 -11.28
CA GLY A 105 -5.83 -6.05 -9.96
C GLY A 105 -5.08 -4.91 -9.28
N TRP A 106 -5.58 -3.69 -9.38
CA TRP A 106 -4.95 -2.54 -8.76
C TRP A 106 -5.76 -2.04 -7.58
N CYS A 107 -5.09 -1.40 -6.61
CA CYS A 107 -5.74 -0.68 -5.52
C CYS A 107 -5.33 0.79 -5.52
N LYS A 108 -6.16 1.65 -4.92
CA LYS A 108 -5.85 3.06 -4.71
C LYS A 108 -4.87 3.21 -3.54
N LEU A 109 -3.66 3.65 -3.84
CA LEU A 109 -2.62 4.02 -2.87
C LEU A 109 -2.76 5.50 -2.50
N PRO A 110 -2.95 5.87 -1.22
CA PRO A 110 -3.03 7.27 -0.82
C PRO A 110 -1.74 8.04 -1.17
N PHE A 111 -1.89 9.21 -1.79
CA PHE A 111 -0.77 10.08 -2.15
C PHE A 111 -0.70 11.28 -1.21
N LYS A 112 -1.73 12.14 -1.20
CA LYS A 112 -1.73 13.40 -0.43
C LYS A 112 -1.62 13.19 1.09
N GLY A 113 -2.09 12.05 1.60
CA GLY A 113 -1.98 11.75 3.03
C GLY A 113 -0.60 11.28 3.49
N ILE A 114 0.29 10.93 2.56
CA ILE A 114 1.53 10.19 2.86
C ILE A 114 2.77 10.90 2.29
N VAL A 115 2.63 11.55 1.13
CA VAL A 115 3.69 12.33 0.50
C VAL A 115 3.59 13.76 1.00
N GLY A 116 4.65 14.23 1.65
CA GLY A 116 4.79 15.60 2.13
C GLY A 116 4.96 16.61 0.98
N GLU A 117 4.87 17.89 1.31
CA GLU A 117 5.11 18.98 0.35
C GLU A 117 6.55 18.98 -0.19
N ASP A 118 7.49 18.43 0.59
CA ASP A 118 8.89 18.22 0.20
C ASP A 118 9.08 17.04 -0.78
N GLY A 119 7.99 16.37 -1.19
CA GLY A 119 8.02 15.22 -2.08
C GLY A 119 8.55 13.95 -1.44
N LYS A 120 8.72 13.90 -0.12
CA LYS A 120 9.20 12.72 0.61
C LYS A 120 8.05 12.01 1.30
N ILE A 121 8.29 10.75 1.67
CA ILE A 121 7.32 9.93 2.39
C ILE A 121 7.68 9.99 3.88
N SER A 122 6.97 10.80 4.66
CA SER A 122 7.28 11.07 6.07
C SER A 122 7.35 9.79 6.91
N ALA A 123 6.41 8.87 6.69
CA ALA A 123 6.38 7.56 7.34
C ALA A 123 7.69 6.77 7.16
N PHE A 124 8.34 6.88 6.00
CA PHE A 124 9.58 6.16 5.73
C PHE A 124 10.77 6.71 6.49
N GLN A 125 10.79 8.02 6.76
CA GLN A 125 11.82 8.68 7.56
C GLN A 125 11.77 8.25 9.03
N SER A 126 10.59 7.85 9.53
CA SER A 126 10.41 7.34 10.89
C SER A 126 10.79 5.85 11.08
N MET A 127 11.20 5.16 10.01
CA MET A 127 11.60 3.75 10.06
C MET A 127 13.13 3.62 10.11
N HIS A 128 13.61 2.70 10.96
CA HIS A 128 15.03 2.38 11.08
C HIS A 128 15.50 1.34 10.07
N ASN A 129 14.57 0.70 9.35
CA ASN A 129 14.82 -0.31 8.31
C ASN A 129 15.56 -1.55 8.84
N ARG A 130 15.37 -1.93 10.10
CA ARG A 130 16.13 -3.04 10.71
C ARG A 130 15.31 -3.96 11.61
N TYR A 131 14.09 -3.56 11.97
CA TYR A 131 13.30 -4.35 12.91
C TYR A 131 12.25 -5.19 12.18
N PRO A 132 12.07 -6.48 12.55
CA PRO A 132 11.07 -7.34 11.91
C PRO A 132 9.64 -6.79 11.96
N PHE A 133 9.29 -6.04 13.02
CA PHE A 133 7.97 -5.42 13.12
C PHE A 133 7.76 -4.27 12.11
N GLU A 134 8.83 -3.62 11.63
CA GLU A 134 8.76 -2.59 10.58
C GLU A 134 8.45 -3.23 9.22
N LEU A 135 9.06 -4.37 8.93
CA LEU A 135 8.72 -5.19 7.76
C LEU A 135 7.26 -5.63 7.82
N LEU A 136 6.84 -6.21 8.95
CA LEU A 136 5.45 -6.63 9.14
C LEU A 136 4.47 -5.46 9.03
N ALA A 137 4.85 -4.26 9.50
CA ALA A 137 4.05 -3.06 9.33
C ALA A 137 3.85 -2.70 7.85
N LEU A 138 4.91 -2.66 7.05
CA LEU A 138 4.78 -2.40 5.60
C LEU A 138 3.95 -3.48 4.90
N GLN A 139 4.17 -4.75 5.22
CA GLN A 139 3.38 -5.85 4.65
C GLN A 139 1.90 -5.73 5.04
N THR A 140 1.61 -5.39 6.30
CA THR A 140 0.25 -5.16 6.80
C THR A 140 -0.40 -4.00 6.08
N TYR A 141 0.29 -2.87 5.92
CA TYR A 141 -0.20 -1.71 5.20
C TYR A 141 -0.55 -2.05 3.73
N MET A 142 0.37 -2.69 3.02
CA MET A 142 0.17 -3.10 1.63
C MET A 142 -0.95 -4.13 1.48
N TYR A 143 -1.05 -5.10 2.39
CA TYR A 143 -2.13 -6.08 2.40
C TYR A 143 -3.49 -5.42 2.64
N LEU A 144 -3.58 -4.47 3.58
CA LEU A 144 -4.81 -3.74 3.84
C LEU A 144 -5.23 -2.90 2.63
N LEU A 145 -4.30 -2.28 1.92
CA LEU A 145 -4.58 -1.56 0.67
C LEU A 145 -5.11 -2.49 -0.43
N TYR A 146 -4.48 -3.65 -0.60
CA TYR A 146 -4.91 -4.68 -1.54
C TYR A 146 -6.34 -5.17 -1.23
N ALA A 147 -6.64 -5.43 0.05
CA ALA A 147 -7.93 -5.94 0.48
C ALA A 147 -9.02 -4.86 0.56
N ARG A 148 -8.70 -3.59 0.30
CA ARG A 148 -9.63 -2.48 0.42
C ARG A 148 -10.61 -2.46 -0.76
N ASP A 149 -11.88 -2.28 -0.45
CA ASP A 149 -12.86 -2.02 -1.49
C ASP A 149 -12.75 -0.59 -2.04
N ASN A 150 -13.45 -0.35 -3.15
CA ASN A 150 -13.44 0.94 -3.85
C ASN A 150 -14.49 1.95 -3.34
N ARG A 151 -15.28 1.55 -2.33
CA ARG A 151 -16.44 2.28 -1.80
C ARG A 151 -16.14 2.96 -0.47
N ASN A 152 -15.21 2.41 0.31
CA ASN A 152 -14.89 2.83 1.67
C ASN A 152 -13.47 3.39 1.79
N GLU A 153 -13.29 4.30 2.76
CA GLU A 153 -11.98 4.84 3.15
C GLU A 153 -11.23 3.92 4.12
N TYR A 154 -11.86 2.82 4.49
CA TYR A 154 -11.30 1.82 5.39
C TYR A 154 -11.25 0.46 4.71
N THR A 155 -10.43 -0.43 5.25
CA THR A 155 -10.49 -1.86 4.98
C THR A 155 -11.19 -2.55 6.16
N LEU A 156 -12.25 -3.32 5.90
CA LEU A 156 -12.83 -4.20 6.91
C LEU A 156 -12.12 -5.56 6.84
N ALA A 157 -11.34 -5.90 7.86
CA ALA A 157 -10.57 -7.14 7.89
C ALA A 157 -10.52 -7.78 9.28
N ARG A 158 -10.40 -9.11 9.29
CA ARG A 158 -10.14 -9.90 10.51
C ARG A 158 -8.65 -10.00 10.76
N LYS A 159 -8.22 -9.73 12.01
CA LYS A 159 -6.80 -9.86 12.39
C LYS A 159 -6.27 -11.29 12.17
N LYS A 160 -7.09 -12.32 12.40
CA LYS A 160 -6.75 -13.72 12.13
C LYS A 160 -6.46 -13.97 10.65
N THR A 161 -7.23 -13.36 9.75
CA THR A 161 -7.00 -13.47 8.29
C THR A 161 -5.69 -12.79 7.90
N ILE A 162 -5.40 -11.61 8.45
CA ILE A 162 -4.13 -10.90 8.22
C ILE A 162 -2.96 -11.76 8.71
N CYS A 163 -3.03 -12.29 9.95
CA CYS A 163 -1.99 -13.16 10.50
C CYS A 163 -1.73 -14.38 9.60
N LYS A 164 -2.79 -15.04 9.12
CA LYS A 164 -2.67 -16.18 8.21
C LYS A 164 -1.99 -15.79 6.89
N LYS A 165 -2.39 -14.65 6.30
CA LYS A 165 -1.85 -14.18 5.01
C LYS A 165 -0.41 -13.70 5.10
N LEU A 166 -0.01 -13.10 6.22
CA LEU A 166 1.33 -12.57 6.43
C LEU A 166 2.26 -13.54 7.17
N LYS A 167 1.75 -14.71 7.57
CA LYS A 167 2.46 -15.73 8.36
C LYS A 167 3.07 -15.16 9.65
N CYS A 168 2.30 -14.39 10.39
CA CYS A 168 2.74 -13.75 11.66
C CYS A 168 1.82 -14.08 12.83
N LYS A 169 2.27 -13.78 14.05
CA LYS A 169 1.49 -13.95 15.28
C LYS A 169 0.69 -12.69 15.61
N LEU A 170 -0.43 -12.85 16.31
CA LEU A 170 -1.31 -11.73 16.68
C LEU A 170 -0.62 -10.62 17.50
N PRO A 171 0.26 -10.91 18.49
CA PRO A 171 0.99 -9.86 19.21
C PRO A 171 1.88 -9.02 18.29
N GLU A 172 2.54 -9.65 17.32
CA GLU A 172 3.40 -8.98 16.33
C GLU A 172 2.56 -8.10 15.41
N LEU A 173 1.42 -8.61 14.93
CA LEU A 173 0.47 -7.84 14.13
C LEU A 173 -0.06 -6.62 14.90
N ASN A 174 -0.41 -6.78 16.19
CA ASN A 174 -0.86 -5.65 17.01
C ASN A 174 0.23 -4.58 17.14
N LYS A 175 1.48 -4.98 17.37
CA LYS A 175 2.62 -4.05 17.40
C LYS A 175 2.79 -3.33 16.06
N ALA A 176 2.69 -4.05 14.94
CA ALA A 176 2.78 -3.48 13.59
C ALA A 176 1.65 -2.48 13.31
N ILE A 177 0.40 -2.79 13.69
CA ILE A 177 -0.75 -1.89 13.55
C ILE A 177 -0.54 -0.60 14.36
N THR A 178 -0.15 -0.73 15.63
CA THR A 178 0.13 0.45 16.48
C THR A 178 1.22 1.30 15.85
N TYR A 179 2.29 0.68 15.35
CA TYR A 179 3.37 1.38 14.69
C TYR A 179 2.91 2.10 13.41
N LEU A 180 2.07 1.48 12.58
CA LEU A 180 1.49 2.11 11.38
C LEU A 180 0.68 3.37 11.67
N ILE A 181 -0.04 3.40 12.81
CA ILE A 181 -0.73 4.60 13.28
C ILE A 181 0.29 5.68 13.68
N HIS A 182 1.32 5.31 14.44
CA HIS A 182 2.34 6.25 14.92
C HIS A 182 3.13 6.90 13.77
N ILE A 183 3.47 6.16 12.72
CA ILE A 183 4.18 6.70 11.55
C ILE A 183 3.25 7.33 10.50
N GLY A 184 1.94 7.38 10.76
CA GLY A 184 0.98 8.09 9.92
C GLY A 184 0.61 7.40 8.60
N LEU A 185 0.82 6.08 8.46
CA LEU A 185 0.30 5.31 7.31
C LEU A 185 -1.17 4.89 7.52
N LEU A 186 -1.53 4.60 8.77
CA LEU A 186 -2.92 4.45 9.19
C LEU A 186 -3.34 5.66 10.03
N ASP A 187 -4.60 6.05 9.91
CA ASP A 187 -5.18 7.12 10.72
C ASP A 187 -5.68 6.57 12.06
N ARG A 188 -6.48 5.49 12.01
CA ARG A 188 -7.01 4.81 13.20
C ARG A 188 -7.50 3.41 12.87
N VAL A 189 -7.73 2.62 13.91
CA VAL A 189 -8.36 1.29 13.81
C VAL A 189 -9.53 1.21 14.78
N VAL A 190 -10.71 0.86 14.28
CA VAL A 190 -11.95 0.74 15.08
C VAL A 190 -12.37 -0.71 15.09
N LYS A 191 -12.57 -1.28 16.28
CA LYS A 191 -13.12 -2.64 16.42
C LYS A 191 -14.58 -2.63 15.96
N LYS A 192 -14.99 -3.60 15.14
CA LYS A 192 -16.40 -3.74 14.78
C LYS A 192 -17.19 -4.15 16.02
N SER A 193 -18.07 -3.28 16.51
CA SER A 193 -19.10 -3.66 17.48
C SER A 193 -20.07 -4.62 16.81
N ILE A 194 -20.43 -5.68 17.52
CA ILE A 194 -21.47 -6.62 17.09
C ILE A 194 -22.73 -6.22 17.85
N GLU A 195 -23.67 -5.56 17.19
CA GLU A 195 -25.04 -5.53 17.70
C GLU A 195 -25.71 -6.86 17.32
N ASN A 196 -26.14 -7.62 18.33
CA ASN A 196 -27.07 -8.77 18.23
C ASN A 196 -26.65 -9.99 17.38
N LYS A 197 -25.42 -10.51 17.49
CA LYS A 197 -25.06 -11.85 16.95
C LYS A 197 -24.24 -12.69 17.92
N PRO A 198 -24.28 -14.03 17.82
CA PRO A 198 -23.48 -14.92 18.66
C PRO A 198 -22.01 -14.53 18.61
N LEU A 199 -21.45 -14.35 19.80
CA LEU A 199 -20.13 -13.79 20.08
C LEU A 199 -19.04 -14.39 19.16
N GLU A 200 -19.06 -15.70 18.92
CA GLU A 200 -17.99 -16.44 18.25
C GLU A 200 -17.67 -16.06 16.79
N MET A 201 -18.56 -15.36 16.05
CA MET A 201 -18.39 -15.20 14.60
C MET A 201 -17.56 -13.99 14.12
N PHE A 202 -17.36 -12.93 14.92
CA PHE A 202 -16.75 -11.67 14.42
C PHE A 202 -15.82 -10.91 15.38
N HIS A 203 -15.40 -11.51 16.50
CA HIS A 203 -14.66 -10.82 17.58
C HIS A 203 -13.38 -10.09 17.19
N ASP A 204 -12.75 -10.42 16.07
CA ASP A 204 -11.46 -9.88 15.63
C ASP A 204 -11.54 -9.00 14.36
N SER A 205 -12.76 -8.67 13.92
CA SER A 205 -12.97 -7.76 12.77
C SER A 205 -12.72 -6.31 13.17
N CYS A 206 -11.94 -5.59 12.36
CA CYS A 206 -11.65 -4.18 12.55
C CYS A 206 -11.80 -3.40 11.24
N TYR A 207 -12.20 -2.14 11.38
CA TYR A 207 -12.14 -1.12 10.33
C TYR A 207 -10.79 -0.42 10.42
N PHE A 208 -9.97 -0.54 9.39
CA PHE A 208 -8.64 0.08 9.29
C PHE A 208 -8.71 1.32 8.39
N TYR A 209 -8.58 2.51 8.96
CA TYR A 209 -8.67 3.79 8.23
C TYR A 209 -7.27 4.25 7.80
N PHE A 210 -7.16 4.71 6.55
CA PHE A 210 -5.90 5.15 5.95
C PHE A 210 -5.72 6.66 6.07
N ARG A 211 -4.47 7.11 6.14
CA ARG A 211 -4.16 8.53 6.04
C ARG A 211 -4.33 8.99 4.58
N ALA A 212 -5.42 9.70 4.29
CA ALA A 212 -5.84 10.00 2.90
C ALA A 212 -5.72 11.48 2.48
N GLY A 213 -5.40 12.39 3.42
CA GLY A 213 -5.22 13.83 3.14
C GLY A 213 -6.52 14.63 2.92
N SER A 214 -7.67 13.98 2.70
CA SER A 214 -9.01 14.56 2.79
C SER A 214 -10.08 13.47 2.97
N ASN A 215 -11.30 13.87 3.31
CA ASN A 215 -12.45 12.96 3.36
C ASN A 215 -12.84 12.49 1.95
N SER A 216 -13.30 11.25 1.85
CA SER A 216 -13.64 10.56 0.59
C SER A 216 -12.53 10.53 -0.47
N ALA A 217 -11.26 10.77 -0.09
CA ALA A 217 -10.12 10.80 -1.00
C ALA A 217 -9.92 9.46 -1.70
N LEU A 218 -10.32 8.36 -1.06
CA LEU A 218 -10.04 7.01 -1.53
C LEU A 218 -11.27 6.27 -2.07
N THR A 219 -12.43 6.91 -2.13
CA THR A 219 -13.68 6.32 -2.63
C THR A 219 -13.95 6.79 -4.06
N TYR A 220 -14.69 6.00 -4.83
CA TYR A 220 -15.31 6.52 -6.05
C TYR A 220 -16.59 7.25 -5.65
N LYS A 221 -16.50 8.53 -5.29
CA LYS A 221 -17.67 9.38 -5.48
C LYS A 221 -17.81 9.58 -6.99
N ARG A 222 -18.53 8.68 -7.68
CA ARG A 222 -19.39 9.17 -8.77
C ARG A 222 -20.20 10.26 -8.09
N LYS A 223 -20.29 11.47 -8.66
CA LYS A 223 -21.41 12.34 -8.27
C LYS A 223 -22.64 11.46 -8.46
N SER A 224 -23.20 10.95 -7.38
CA SER A 224 -24.57 10.53 -7.40
C SER A 224 -25.27 11.85 -7.69
N GLU A 225 -25.70 12.04 -8.94
CA GLU A 225 -26.93 12.80 -9.13
C GLU A 225 -27.89 12.18 -8.12
N VAL A 226 -28.30 13.01 -7.17
CA VAL A 226 -29.28 12.61 -6.18
C VAL A 226 -30.54 12.34 -6.99
N LEU A 227 -30.73 11.09 -7.41
CA LEU A 227 -32.05 10.61 -7.73
C LEU A 227 -32.77 10.61 -6.39
N ASN A 228 -33.53 11.68 -6.16
CA ASN A 228 -34.58 11.70 -5.16
C ASN A 228 -35.56 10.60 -5.55
N LEU A 229 -35.27 9.37 -5.13
CA LEU A 229 -36.26 8.31 -5.07
C LEU A 229 -37.15 8.67 -3.89
N SER A 230 -38.38 9.11 -4.20
CA SER A 230 -39.44 9.26 -3.22
C SER A 230 -39.68 7.93 -2.51
N GLU A 231 -40.02 7.97 -1.23
CA GLU A 231 -40.29 6.79 -0.39
C GLU A 231 -41.39 5.87 -0.95
N GLU A 232 -42.14 6.31 -1.96
CA GLU A 232 -43.16 5.53 -2.66
C GLU A 232 -42.59 4.46 -3.62
N ASP A 233 -41.29 4.49 -3.96
CA ASP A 233 -40.67 3.61 -4.96
C ASP A 233 -39.80 2.46 -4.39
N LEU A 234 -39.88 2.18 -3.08
CA LEU A 234 -39.19 1.03 -2.46
C LEU A 234 -40.16 -0.15 -2.30
N PRO A 235 -39.99 -1.27 -3.04
CA PRO A 235 -40.77 -2.48 -2.80
C PRO A 235 -40.11 -3.26 -1.65
N PHE A 236 -40.70 -3.12 -0.46
CA PHE A 236 -40.44 -3.85 0.80
C PHE A 236 -39.12 -3.59 1.52
#